data_AF-A0A960Q6I9-F1
#
_entry.id   AF-A0A960Q6I9-F1
#
_cell.length_a   1.000
_cell.length_b   1.000
_cell.length_c   1.000
_cell.angle_alpha   90.00
_cell.angle_beta   90.00
_cell.angle_gamma   90.00
#
_symmetry.space_group_name_H-M   'P 1'
#
loop_
_entity.id
_entity.type
_entity.pdbx_description
1 polymer ?
#
loop_
_entity_poly.entity_id
_entity_poly.type
_entity_poly.pdbx_seq_one_letter_code
_entity_poly.pdbx_strand_id
1 'polypeptide(L)'
;TTISPNLQIYLSDRMIRGRTLDFAGIGVSVDLGTSFNGASNWIPVGGGRDYLMGSGIPSSGILHRRTSDPLGYFHIAIPSAQGNGTYYLNVVADTQADTFASRGLNQAMGSLWQVDIQLARFAGGSGCDDLSGISPTPNVDFASQIQPILTANCVSCHHPTATNSGGLDLTSGQAESQLVNQPSSFALGLKRVQPGQPEASFLFEKVNCAQPQVGTRMRPTNAMALTDQALIRDWIVQLDLSCLLNLQQNYPFWPSMDMLDLVPLTCP
;
A
#
# COMPACT_ATOMS: atom_id res chain seq x y z
N THR A 1 -38.66 -18.19 -24.23
CA THR A 1 -37.51 -17.33 -23.88
C THR A 1 -36.93 -17.83 -22.57
N THR A 2 -35.95 -18.73 -22.64
CA THR A 2 -35.24 -19.28 -21.48
C THR A 2 -34.29 -18.22 -20.94
N ILE A 3 -34.69 -17.56 -19.85
CA ILE A 3 -33.80 -16.72 -19.05
C ILE A 3 -32.80 -17.68 -18.40
N SER A 4 -31.50 -17.39 -18.51
CA SER A 4 -30.44 -18.14 -17.82
C SER A 4 -30.79 -18.26 -16.33
N PRO A 5 -30.68 -19.46 -15.70
CA PRO A 5 -30.93 -19.63 -14.27
C PRO A 5 -29.99 -18.78 -13.39
N ASN A 6 -28.96 -18.18 -13.98
CA ASN A 6 -27.97 -17.34 -13.30
C ASN A 6 -28.20 -15.83 -13.51
N LEU A 7 -29.28 -15.41 -14.17
CA LEU A 7 -29.57 -13.98 -14.30
C LEU A 7 -30.23 -13.45 -13.03
N GLN A 8 -29.41 -13.04 -12.06
CA GLN A 8 -29.87 -12.32 -10.88
C GLN A 8 -30.05 -10.83 -11.23
N ILE A 9 -31.31 -10.41 -11.39
CA ILE A 9 -31.68 -8.99 -11.57
C ILE A 9 -31.93 -8.40 -10.19
N TYR A 10 -31.18 -7.37 -9.83
CA TYR A 10 -31.37 -6.62 -8.58
C TYR A 10 -32.05 -5.29 -8.89
N LEU A 11 -33.15 -5.00 -8.20
CA LEU A 11 -33.68 -3.64 -8.15
C LEU A 11 -32.78 -2.81 -7.23
N SER A 12 -32.48 -1.60 -7.66
CA SER A 12 -31.57 -0.70 -6.95
C SER A 12 -32.08 0.73 -7.09
N ASP A 13 -32.28 1.38 -5.95
CA ASP A 13 -32.57 2.80 -5.76
C ASP A 13 -31.36 3.53 -5.16
N ARG A 14 -30.27 2.80 -4.90
CA ARG A 14 -29.05 3.29 -4.26
C ARG A 14 -27.80 2.86 -5.01
N MET A 15 -26.83 3.75 -5.14
CA MET A 15 -25.56 3.41 -5.78
C MET A 15 -24.36 4.02 -5.06
N ILE A 16 -23.23 3.34 -5.24
CA ILE A 16 -21.89 3.84 -4.95
C ILE A 16 -21.20 4.14 -6.27
N ARG A 17 -20.63 5.33 -6.43
CA ARG A 17 -19.90 5.68 -7.66
C ARG A 17 -18.74 6.62 -7.38
N GLY A 18 -17.83 6.71 -8.34
CA GLY A 18 -16.77 7.70 -8.36
C GLY A 18 -15.60 7.25 -9.22
N ARG A 19 -14.41 7.76 -8.91
CA ARG A 19 -13.17 7.41 -9.59
C ARG A 19 -12.13 6.83 -8.63
N THR A 20 -11.37 5.85 -9.09
CA THR A 20 -10.14 5.38 -8.45
C THR A 20 -8.96 6.08 -9.12
N LEU A 21 -8.15 6.79 -8.33
CA LEU A 21 -7.08 7.66 -8.82
C LEU A 21 -5.76 7.35 -8.10
N ASP A 22 -4.64 7.43 -8.82
CA ASP A 22 -3.31 7.54 -8.20
C ASP A 22 -3.01 8.98 -7.75
N PHE A 23 -1.95 9.20 -6.97
CA PHE A 23 -1.63 10.52 -6.42
C PHE A 23 -1.24 11.58 -7.47
N ALA A 24 -1.07 11.20 -8.74
CA ALA A 24 -0.94 12.12 -9.87
C ALA A 24 -2.31 12.50 -10.49
N GLY A 25 -3.41 11.95 -9.97
CA GLY A 25 -4.77 12.17 -10.48
C GLY A 25 -5.12 11.32 -11.70
N ILE A 26 -4.30 10.31 -12.00
CA ILE A 26 -4.50 9.40 -13.14
C ILE A 26 -5.50 8.32 -12.72
N GLY A 27 -6.43 8.00 -13.63
CA GLY A 27 -7.41 6.93 -13.42
C GLY A 27 -6.73 5.57 -13.36
N VAL A 28 -7.11 4.74 -12.38
CA VAL A 28 -6.54 3.40 -12.20
C VAL A 28 -7.61 2.33 -12.18
N SER A 29 -7.37 1.22 -12.87
CA SER A 29 -8.26 0.06 -12.91
C SER A 29 -7.97 -0.87 -11.72
N VAL A 30 -8.90 -0.99 -10.78
CA VAL A 30 -8.75 -1.78 -9.56
C VAL A 30 -10.02 -2.57 -9.25
N ASP A 31 -9.90 -3.58 -8.38
CA ASP A 31 -11.04 -4.38 -7.97
C ASP A 31 -11.66 -3.88 -6.66
N LEU A 32 -12.96 -3.60 -6.70
CA LEU A 32 -13.72 -3.06 -5.58
C LEU A 32 -14.71 -4.10 -5.07
N GLY A 33 -14.57 -4.50 -3.82
CA GLY A 33 -15.55 -5.33 -3.10
C GLY A 33 -16.45 -4.49 -2.20
N THR A 34 -17.73 -4.84 -2.12
CA THR A 34 -18.68 -4.16 -1.21
C THR A 34 -19.22 -5.08 -0.12
N SER A 35 -19.22 -4.59 1.11
CA SER A 35 -19.82 -5.27 2.27
C SER A 35 -20.64 -4.32 3.13
N PHE A 36 -21.47 -4.85 4.03
CA PHE A 36 -22.44 -4.09 4.81
C PHE A 36 -22.39 -4.43 6.29
N ASN A 37 -22.34 -3.43 7.17
CA ASN A 37 -22.24 -3.60 8.63
C ASN A 37 -21.10 -4.55 9.07
N GLY A 38 -20.01 -4.57 8.30
CA GLY A 38 -18.79 -5.32 8.59
C GLY A 38 -17.96 -5.52 7.33
N ALA A 39 -16.64 -5.49 7.46
CA ALA A 39 -15.72 -5.62 6.31
C ALA A 39 -15.79 -6.98 5.60
N SER A 40 -16.34 -8.01 6.25
CA SER A 40 -16.46 -9.37 5.69
C SER A 40 -17.90 -9.80 5.41
N ASN A 41 -18.89 -8.93 5.66
CA ASN A 41 -20.30 -9.23 5.38
C ASN A 41 -20.65 -8.80 3.95
N TRP A 42 -20.12 -9.55 2.99
CA TRP A 42 -20.20 -9.26 1.57
C TRP A 42 -21.65 -9.22 1.08
N ILE A 43 -21.96 -8.23 0.23
CA ILE A 43 -23.28 -8.11 -0.37
C ILE A 43 -23.19 -8.34 -1.88
N PRO A 44 -24.11 -9.11 -2.47
CA PRO A 44 -24.13 -9.30 -3.91
C PRO A 44 -24.47 -7.98 -4.61
N VAL A 45 -23.79 -7.71 -5.71
CA VAL A 45 -24.01 -6.50 -6.52
C VAL A 45 -24.35 -6.89 -7.96
N GLY A 46 -25.18 -6.09 -8.61
CA GLY A 46 -25.57 -6.35 -10.01
C GLY A 46 -24.34 -6.41 -10.91
N GLY A 47 -24.21 -7.47 -11.73
CA GLY A 47 -23.05 -7.69 -12.59
C GLY A 47 -21.73 -7.90 -11.83
N GLY A 48 -21.81 -8.22 -10.54
CA GLY A 48 -20.64 -8.52 -9.70
C GLY A 48 -20.03 -9.88 -10.01
N ARG A 49 -18.81 -10.06 -9.50
CA ARG A 49 -18.12 -11.36 -9.42
C ARG A 49 -17.73 -11.65 -7.98
N ASP A 50 -17.42 -12.90 -7.69
CA ASP A 50 -17.02 -13.31 -6.33
C ASP A 50 -15.59 -12.86 -6.00
N TYR A 51 -14.64 -13.37 -6.77
CA TYR A 51 -13.26 -12.95 -6.72
C TYR A 51 -12.79 -12.70 -8.14
N LEU A 52 -11.60 -12.13 -8.25
CA LEU A 52 -10.93 -12.02 -9.53
C LEU A 52 -9.95 -13.18 -9.70
N MET A 53 -10.04 -13.87 -10.83
CA MET A 53 -9.15 -14.98 -11.10
C MET A 53 -7.68 -14.57 -10.97
N GLY A 54 -6.95 -15.32 -10.15
CA GLY A 54 -5.54 -15.10 -9.85
C GLY A 54 -5.24 -13.98 -8.84
N SER A 55 -6.21 -13.21 -8.36
CA SER A 55 -5.95 -12.12 -7.38
C SER A 55 -5.47 -12.59 -5.99
N GLY A 56 -5.25 -13.88 -5.76
CA GLY A 56 -4.93 -14.45 -4.44
C GLY A 56 -6.05 -14.34 -3.40
N ILE A 57 -7.19 -13.74 -3.73
CA ILE A 57 -8.33 -13.58 -2.82
C ILE A 57 -9.14 -14.88 -2.81
N PRO A 58 -9.40 -15.48 -1.63
CA PRO A 58 -10.27 -16.64 -1.53
C PRO A 58 -11.69 -16.34 -2.02
N SER A 59 -12.33 -17.33 -2.64
CA SER A 59 -13.75 -17.27 -3.00
C SER A 59 -14.60 -17.07 -1.73
N SER A 60 -15.51 -16.10 -1.78
CA SER A 60 -16.53 -15.86 -0.75
C SER A 60 -17.85 -16.57 -1.06
N GLY A 61 -18.04 -17.02 -2.31
CA GLY A 61 -19.31 -17.53 -2.83
C GLY A 61 -20.35 -16.45 -3.15
N ILE A 62 -20.03 -15.16 -2.97
CA ILE A 62 -20.96 -14.05 -3.14
C ILE A 62 -20.44 -13.11 -4.23
N LEU A 63 -21.26 -12.77 -5.22
CA LEU A 63 -20.87 -11.88 -6.33
C LEU A 63 -20.79 -10.40 -5.89
N HIS A 64 -19.76 -10.04 -5.11
CA HIS A 64 -19.66 -8.76 -4.42
C HIS A 64 -18.59 -7.80 -4.96
N ARG A 65 -17.91 -8.15 -6.07
CA ARG A 65 -16.79 -7.39 -6.63
C ARG A 65 -17.04 -6.84 -8.02
N ARG A 66 -16.48 -5.67 -8.32
CA ARG A 66 -16.52 -4.97 -9.62
C ARG A 66 -15.17 -4.31 -9.89
N THR A 67 -14.71 -4.36 -11.14
CA THR A 67 -13.52 -3.59 -11.56
C THR A 67 -13.94 -2.19 -11.97
N SER A 68 -13.15 -1.17 -11.59
CA SER A 68 -13.23 0.14 -12.25
C SER A 68 -12.76 0.04 -13.71
N ASP A 69 -13.14 1.02 -14.53
CA ASP A 69 -12.67 1.10 -15.91
C ASP A 69 -11.22 1.63 -16.00
N PRO A 70 -10.59 1.65 -17.19
CA PRO A 70 -9.24 2.16 -17.36
C PRO A 70 -9.04 3.65 -17.01
N LEU A 71 -10.12 4.43 -16.91
CA LEU A 71 -10.11 5.83 -16.47
C LEU A 71 -10.44 5.99 -14.98
N GLY A 72 -10.56 4.86 -14.27
CA GLY A 72 -10.85 4.74 -12.86
C GLY A 72 -12.32 4.83 -12.50
N TYR A 73 -13.25 5.01 -13.44
CA TYR A 73 -14.66 5.13 -13.09
C TYR A 73 -15.23 3.80 -12.59
N PHE A 74 -16.00 3.86 -11.52
CA PHE A 74 -16.76 2.74 -11.02
C PHE A 74 -18.18 3.15 -10.64
N HIS A 75 -19.09 2.19 -10.73
CA HIS A 75 -20.46 2.31 -10.27
C HIS A 75 -20.93 0.93 -9.77
N ILE A 76 -21.44 0.91 -8.55
CA ILE A 76 -21.89 -0.30 -7.87
C ILE A 76 -23.32 -0.06 -7.40
N ALA A 77 -24.27 -0.71 -8.06
CA ALA A 77 -25.67 -0.68 -7.70
C ALA A 77 -25.88 -1.52 -6.43
N ILE A 78 -26.44 -0.91 -5.39
CA ILE A 78 -26.74 -1.58 -4.13
C ILE A 78 -28.18 -2.09 -4.18
N PRO A 79 -28.45 -3.37 -3.87
CA PRO A 79 -29.82 -3.89 -3.86
C PRO A 79 -30.74 -3.09 -2.94
N SER A 80 -31.95 -2.75 -3.38
CA SER A 80 -32.94 -1.99 -2.57
C SER A 80 -33.40 -2.73 -1.31
N ALA A 81 -33.23 -4.06 -1.26
CA ALA A 81 -33.46 -4.86 -0.06
C ALA A 81 -32.40 -4.62 1.03
N GLN A 82 -31.25 -4.01 0.68
CA GLN A 82 -30.20 -3.70 1.64
C GLN A 82 -30.61 -2.50 2.49
N GLY A 83 -30.64 -2.69 3.80
CA GLY A 83 -31.10 -1.68 4.75
C GLY A 83 -30.17 -0.48 4.91
N ASN A 84 -30.54 0.39 5.85
CA ASN A 84 -29.69 1.48 6.31
C ASN A 84 -28.57 0.92 7.20
N GLY A 85 -27.36 1.45 7.04
CA GLY A 85 -26.18 1.00 7.80
C GLY A 85 -24.89 1.52 7.19
N THR A 86 -23.77 0.98 7.67
CA THR A 86 -22.43 1.35 7.20
C THR A 86 -22.02 0.41 6.08
N TYR A 87 -21.71 0.98 4.93
CA TYR A 87 -21.17 0.26 3.79
C TYR A 87 -19.67 0.36 3.79
N TYR A 88 -19.03 -0.74 3.44
CA TYR A 88 -17.59 -0.86 3.33
C TYR A 88 -17.24 -1.11 1.87
N LEU A 89 -16.33 -0.30 1.35
CA LEU A 89 -15.73 -0.49 0.04
C LEU A 89 -14.29 -0.92 0.26
N ASN A 90 -14.02 -2.17 -0.09
CA ASN A 90 -12.71 -2.77 -0.01
C ASN A 90 -12.09 -2.72 -1.39
N VAL A 91 -11.26 -1.70 -1.61
CA VAL A 91 -10.43 -1.62 -2.81
C VAL A 91 -9.26 -2.56 -2.57
N VAL A 92 -9.26 -3.69 -3.27
CA VAL A 92 -8.10 -4.56 -3.28
C VAL A 92 -7.27 -4.12 -4.46
N ALA A 93 -6.06 -3.73 -4.16
CA ALA A 93 -5.13 -3.41 -5.20
C ALA A 93 -4.76 -4.68 -5.94
N ASP A 94 -5.08 -4.61 -7.22
CA ASP A 94 -4.62 -5.43 -8.30
C ASP A 94 -5.04 -6.90 -8.41
N THR A 95 -5.31 -7.16 -9.67
CA THR A 95 -5.55 -8.35 -10.46
C THR A 95 -4.31 -9.22 -10.69
N GLN A 96 -3.32 -9.21 -9.77
CA GLN A 96 -1.96 -9.81 -9.85
C GLN A 96 -0.79 -8.89 -10.24
N ALA A 97 -0.98 -7.57 -10.36
CA ALA A 97 0.14 -6.68 -10.73
C ALA A 97 0.76 -5.90 -9.56
N ASP A 98 0.35 -6.14 -8.30
CA ASP A 98 0.92 -5.54 -7.08
C ASP A 98 1.31 -4.07 -7.24
N THR A 99 0.48 -3.28 -7.94
CA THR A 99 0.88 -1.93 -8.32
C THR A 99 0.39 -0.91 -7.30
N PHE A 100 -0.76 -1.16 -6.68
CA PHE A 100 -1.39 -0.21 -5.76
C PHE A 100 -1.48 -0.80 -4.35
N ALA A 101 -1.78 0.04 -3.38
CA ALA A 101 -2.05 -0.38 -2.02
C ALA A 101 -3.56 -0.62 -1.82
N SER A 102 -3.92 -1.69 -1.10
CA SER A 102 -5.32 -1.92 -0.74
C SER A 102 -5.84 -0.84 0.20
N ARG A 103 -7.12 -0.45 0.05
CA ARG A 103 -7.76 0.58 0.87
C ARG A 103 -9.22 0.24 1.19
N GLY A 104 -9.56 0.28 2.47
CA GLY A 104 -10.93 0.22 2.97
C GLY A 104 -11.53 1.60 3.17
N LEU A 105 -12.81 1.75 2.84
CA LEU A 105 -13.62 2.95 3.09
C LEU A 105 -14.92 2.55 3.76
N ASN A 106 -15.34 3.24 4.81
CA ASN A 106 -16.59 2.96 5.53
C ASN A 106 -17.45 4.22 5.68
N GLN A 107 -18.70 4.16 5.24
CA GLN A 107 -19.64 5.30 5.29
C GLN A 107 -21.08 4.85 5.47
N ALA A 108 -21.87 5.65 6.19
CA ALA A 108 -23.32 5.47 6.24
C ALA A 108 -23.95 5.95 4.92
N MET A 109 -24.79 5.12 4.29
CA MET A 109 -25.42 5.48 3.01
C MET A 109 -26.85 6.01 3.18
N GLY A 110 -27.15 7.09 2.45
CA GLY A 110 -28.49 7.60 2.22
C GLY A 110 -29.10 7.03 0.92
N SER A 111 -28.96 7.75 -0.20
CA SER A 111 -29.45 7.32 -1.53
C SER A 111 -28.34 7.24 -2.59
N LEU A 112 -27.44 8.22 -2.66
CA LEU A 112 -26.26 8.21 -3.54
C LEU A 112 -24.99 8.40 -2.72
N TRP A 113 -24.02 7.50 -2.86
CA TRP A 113 -22.68 7.66 -2.31
C TRP A 113 -21.70 7.96 -3.46
N GLN A 114 -21.26 9.20 -3.58
CA GLN A 114 -20.22 9.60 -4.54
C GLN A 114 -18.90 9.81 -3.80
N VAL A 115 -17.87 9.06 -4.19
CA VAL A 115 -16.54 9.11 -3.56
C VAL A 115 -15.46 8.84 -4.58
N ASP A 116 -14.47 9.74 -4.64
CA ASP A 116 -13.22 9.46 -5.33
C ASP A 116 -12.23 8.82 -4.36
N ILE A 117 -11.53 7.81 -4.85
CA ILE A 117 -10.67 6.93 -4.07
C ILE A 117 -9.25 7.14 -4.54
N GLN A 118 -8.54 7.92 -3.75
CA GLN A 118 -7.10 8.04 -3.85
C GLN A 118 -6.43 6.75 -3.40
N LEU A 119 -5.54 6.20 -4.24
CA LEU A 119 -4.78 4.97 -3.98
C LEU A 119 -3.29 5.26 -4.04
N ALA A 120 -2.58 4.75 -3.05
CA ALA A 120 -1.13 4.77 -3.08
C ALA A 120 -0.60 3.71 -4.04
N ARG A 121 0.52 4.00 -4.70
CA ARG A 121 1.25 3.08 -5.56
C ARG A 121 2.45 2.51 -4.81
N PHE A 122 2.75 1.22 -4.98
CA PHE A 122 4.07 0.69 -4.61
C PHE A 122 5.11 1.28 -5.58
N ALA A 123 6.28 1.65 -5.08
CA ALA A 123 7.27 2.42 -5.84
C ALA A 123 6.67 3.70 -6.46
N GLY A 124 5.79 4.41 -5.72
CA GLY A 124 5.00 5.51 -6.26
C GLY A 124 5.78 6.81 -6.50
N GLY A 125 6.95 6.95 -5.90
CA GLY A 125 7.83 8.10 -6.09
C GLY A 125 8.58 8.07 -7.44
N SER A 126 8.97 9.24 -7.92
CA SER A 126 9.82 9.40 -9.10
C SER A 126 11.15 10.10 -8.76
N GLY A 127 12.13 9.92 -9.65
CA GLY A 127 13.48 10.47 -9.46
C GLY A 127 14.15 9.91 -8.21
N CYS A 128 14.01 8.61 -7.97
CA CYS A 128 14.65 7.94 -6.86
C CYS A 128 16.13 7.74 -7.11
N ASP A 129 16.93 7.94 -6.06
CA ASP A 129 18.37 7.80 -6.15
C ASP A 129 18.73 6.33 -6.48
N ASP A 130 19.73 6.16 -7.34
CA ASP A 130 20.23 4.83 -7.71
C ASP A 130 21.14 4.30 -6.61
N LEU A 131 20.68 3.25 -5.94
CA LEU A 131 21.41 2.55 -4.88
C LEU A 131 21.99 1.21 -5.33
N SER A 132 21.88 0.86 -6.63
CA SER A 132 22.35 -0.42 -7.16
C SER A 132 23.86 -0.59 -7.03
N GLY A 133 24.61 0.52 -7.05
CA GLY A 133 26.06 0.57 -6.85
C GLY A 133 26.53 0.36 -5.40
N ILE A 134 25.63 0.24 -4.43
CA ILE A 134 25.96 0.13 -3.01
C ILE A 134 25.64 -1.29 -2.54
N SER A 135 26.70 -2.02 -2.18
CA SER A 135 26.62 -3.38 -1.67
C SER A 135 25.68 -3.47 -0.45
N PRO A 136 24.76 -4.45 -0.42
CA PRO A 136 23.88 -4.65 0.73
C PRO A 136 24.65 -4.91 2.03
N THR A 137 24.23 -4.28 3.12
CA THR A 137 24.75 -4.53 4.46
C THR A 137 23.92 -5.63 5.13
N PRO A 138 24.51 -6.79 5.51
CA PRO A 138 23.78 -7.84 6.20
C PRO A 138 23.66 -7.57 7.71
N ASN A 139 22.66 -8.19 8.35
CA ASN A 139 22.37 -8.13 9.79
C ASN A 139 22.27 -6.70 10.33
N VAL A 140 21.50 -5.84 9.64
CA VAL A 140 21.36 -4.44 10.04
C VAL A 140 20.55 -4.34 11.32
N ASP A 141 21.19 -3.83 12.38
CA ASP A 141 20.56 -3.61 13.67
C ASP A 141 19.91 -2.23 13.76
N PHE A 142 18.64 -2.18 14.16
CA PHE A 142 17.90 -0.92 14.23
C PHE A 142 18.55 0.07 15.22
N ALA A 143 18.88 -0.39 16.42
CA ALA A 143 19.30 0.48 17.52
C ALA A 143 20.68 1.11 17.28
N SER A 144 21.62 0.32 16.75
CA SER A 144 23.00 0.75 16.55
C SER A 144 23.29 1.33 15.17
N GLN A 145 22.47 1.05 14.15
CA GLN A 145 22.73 1.49 12.78
C GLN A 145 21.65 2.41 12.20
N ILE A 146 20.36 2.14 12.43
CA ILE A 146 19.26 2.95 11.86
C ILE A 146 18.90 4.13 12.76
N GLN A 147 18.76 3.92 14.07
CA GLN A 147 18.41 4.98 15.01
C GLN A 147 19.40 6.16 14.98
N PRO A 148 20.74 5.97 14.85
CA PRO A 148 21.66 7.10 14.68
C PRO A 148 21.38 7.93 13.43
N ILE A 149 21.03 7.29 12.31
CA ILE A 149 20.64 7.99 11.07
C ILE A 149 19.39 8.83 11.33
N LEU A 150 18.34 8.25 11.92
CA LEU A 150 17.10 8.98 12.23
C LEU A 150 17.33 10.14 13.21
N THR A 151 18.21 9.93 14.19
CA THR A 151 18.57 10.95 15.19
C THR A 151 19.25 12.14 14.54
N ALA A 152 20.23 11.89 13.66
CA ALA A 152 20.99 12.93 12.99
C ALA A 152 20.15 13.68 11.93
N ASN A 153 19.21 13.00 11.28
CA ASN A 153 18.57 13.51 10.06
C ASN A 153 17.08 13.87 10.21
N CYS A 154 16.40 13.35 11.23
CA CYS A 154 14.93 13.42 11.30
C CYS A 154 14.41 13.97 12.62
N VAL A 155 15.05 13.65 13.74
CA VAL A 155 14.53 13.96 15.09
C VAL A 155 14.34 15.46 15.34
N SER A 156 15.13 16.34 14.71
CA SER A 156 14.93 17.80 14.83
C SER A 156 13.53 18.26 14.46
N CYS A 157 12.83 17.51 13.60
CA CYS A 157 11.44 17.78 13.20
C CYS A 157 10.48 16.67 13.63
N HIS A 158 10.96 15.44 13.86
CA HIS A 158 10.14 14.29 14.24
C HIS A 158 10.39 13.87 15.69
N HIS A 159 9.83 14.65 16.61
CA HIS A 159 9.86 14.40 18.05
C HIS A 159 8.53 14.87 18.69
N PRO A 160 8.19 14.45 19.92
CA PRO A 160 6.84 14.65 20.50
C PRO A 160 6.36 16.09 20.59
N THR A 161 7.30 17.04 20.74
CA THR A 161 7.00 18.47 20.88
C THR A 161 7.13 19.24 19.57
N ALA A 162 7.57 18.60 18.48
CA ALA A 162 7.61 19.26 17.19
C ALA A 162 6.22 19.32 16.56
N THR A 163 5.96 20.42 15.87
CA THR A 163 4.86 20.50 14.91
C THR A 163 5.26 19.72 13.66
N ASN A 164 4.95 18.42 13.63
CA ASN A 164 5.09 17.60 12.44
C ASN A 164 3.75 17.14 11.90
N SER A 165 3.68 16.99 10.59
CA SER A 165 2.52 16.44 9.91
C SER A 165 2.42 14.95 10.25
N GLY A 166 1.47 14.58 11.11
CA GLY A 166 1.15 13.17 11.40
C GLY A 166 1.60 12.62 12.75
N GLY A 167 2.12 13.45 13.66
CA GLY A 167 2.45 13.06 15.04
C GLY A 167 3.54 11.99 15.15
N LEU A 168 4.45 11.93 14.18
CA LEU A 168 5.51 10.92 14.12
C LEU A 168 6.66 11.27 15.07
N ASP A 169 6.94 10.37 15.99
CA ASP A 169 8.08 10.45 16.91
C ASP A 169 9.18 9.47 16.48
N LEU A 170 10.35 10.01 16.12
CA LEU A 170 11.52 9.22 15.72
C LEU A 170 12.65 9.27 16.76
N THR A 171 12.35 9.72 17.98
CA THR A 171 13.31 9.70 19.09
C THR A 171 13.66 8.26 19.49
N SER A 172 14.84 8.10 20.10
CA SER A 172 15.36 6.80 20.52
C SER A 172 14.38 6.08 21.44
N GLY A 173 14.11 4.80 21.13
CA GLY A 173 13.16 3.96 21.86
C GLY A 173 11.70 4.09 21.40
N GLN A 174 11.37 5.05 20.53
CA GLN A 174 10.03 5.21 19.95
C GLN A 174 9.99 4.92 18.45
N ALA A 175 11.06 5.25 17.73
CA ALA A 175 11.08 5.26 16.27
C ALA A 175 10.65 3.94 15.61
N GLU A 176 11.16 2.79 16.05
CA GLU A 176 10.87 1.52 15.39
C GLU A 176 9.39 1.14 15.46
N SER A 177 8.77 1.24 16.64
CA SER A 177 7.35 0.93 16.84
C SER A 177 6.42 1.91 16.12
N GLN A 178 6.89 3.13 15.89
CA GLN A 178 6.23 4.17 15.12
C GLN A 178 6.35 3.96 13.60
N LEU A 179 7.32 3.18 13.13
CA LEU A 179 7.60 2.97 11.71
C LEU A 179 7.12 1.60 11.22
N VAL A 180 7.57 0.53 11.89
CA VAL A 180 7.40 -0.84 11.43
C VAL A 180 5.95 -1.26 11.58
N ASN A 181 5.37 -1.76 10.50
CA ASN A 181 3.99 -2.20 10.42
C ASN A 181 2.91 -1.12 10.72
N GLN A 182 3.30 0.15 10.85
CA GLN A 182 2.34 1.23 11.11
C GLN A 182 1.74 1.76 9.80
N PRO A 183 0.42 2.02 9.74
CA PRO A 183 -0.20 2.60 8.55
C PRO A 183 0.31 4.03 8.29
N SER A 184 0.48 4.38 7.02
CA SER A 184 0.71 5.76 6.61
C SER A 184 -0.59 6.56 6.69
N SER A 185 -0.53 7.73 7.32
CA SER A 185 -1.67 8.67 7.38
C SER A 185 -1.84 9.48 6.09
N PHE A 186 -0.86 9.43 5.18
CA PHE A 186 -0.81 10.26 3.97
C PHE A 186 -0.93 9.42 2.70
N ALA A 187 -0.06 8.41 2.54
CA ALA A 187 -0.13 7.44 1.45
C ALA A 187 -1.04 6.28 1.87
N LEU A 188 -2.36 6.52 1.84
CA LEU A 188 -3.36 5.59 2.35
C LEU A 188 -3.25 4.20 1.72
N GLY A 189 -3.24 3.16 2.56
CA GLY A 189 -3.04 1.77 2.18
C GLY A 189 -1.59 1.30 2.32
N LEU A 190 -0.60 2.19 2.25
CA LEU A 190 0.79 1.84 2.57
C LEU A 190 1.04 1.80 4.07
N LYS A 191 2.08 1.07 4.44
CA LYS A 191 2.72 1.19 5.74
C LYS A 191 3.85 2.21 5.68
N ARG A 192 4.17 2.82 6.83
CA ARG A 192 5.38 3.65 6.99
C ARG A 192 6.60 2.80 6.67
N VAL A 193 6.69 1.61 7.28
CA VAL A 193 7.61 0.54 6.87
C VAL A 193 6.83 -0.77 6.75
N GLN A 194 6.82 -1.33 5.55
CA GLN A 194 6.36 -2.68 5.26
C GLN A 194 7.57 -3.62 5.34
N PRO A 195 7.60 -4.56 6.32
CA PRO A 195 8.69 -5.54 6.42
C PRO A 195 8.94 -6.27 5.10
N GLY A 196 10.21 -6.42 4.75
CA GLY A 196 10.66 -7.13 3.54
C GLY A 196 10.49 -6.35 2.24
N GLN A 197 9.74 -5.25 2.21
CA GLN A 197 9.35 -4.59 0.95
C GLN A 197 9.63 -3.07 1.00
N PRO A 198 10.84 -2.63 0.59
CA PRO A 198 11.17 -1.21 0.48
C PRO A 198 10.22 -0.44 -0.44
N GLU A 199 9.81 -1.04 -1.57
CA GLU A 199 8.91 -0.40 -2.54
C GLU A 199 7.47 -0.21 -2.02
N ALA A 200 7.05 -1.01 -1.02
CA ALA A 200 5.78 -0.83 -0.31
C ALA A 200 5.92 -0.01 0.99
N SER A 201 7.12 0.53 1.26
CA SER A 201 7.42 1.29 2.47
C SER A 201 7.47 2.79 2.18
N PHE A 202 6.48 3.52 2.71
CA PHE A 202 6.40 4.96 2.46
C PHE A 202 7.62 5.73 3.01
N LEU A 203 8.23 5.28 4.11
CA LEU A 203 9.49 5.86 4.62
C LEU A 203 10.58 5.84 3.55
N PHE A 204 10.75 4.70 2.86
CA PHE A 204 11.81 4.54 1.88
C PHE A 204 11.59 5.46 0.68
N GLU A 205 10.37 5.52 0.16
CA GLU A 205 10.00 6.50 -0.88
C GLU A 205 10.33 7.94 -0.45
N LYS A 206 9.96 8.32 0.79
CA LYS A 206 10.19 9.67 1.30
C LYS A 206 11.66 10.04 1.43
N VAL A 207 12.56 9.09 1.68
CA VAL A 207 13.99 9.36 1.82
C VAL A 207 14.76 9.15 0.52
N ASN A 208 14.28 8.29 -0.39
CA ASN A 208 14.98 7.88 -1.61
C ASN A 208 14.56 8.66 -2.86
N CYS A 209 13.29 9.11 -2.93
CA CYS A 209 12.73 9.71 -4.14
C CYS A 209 12.70 11.23 -4.11
N ALA A 210 13.18 11.87 -5.18
CA ALA A 210 13.10 13.33 -5.35
C ALA A 210 11.66 13.84 -5.32
N GLN A 211 10.74 13.07 -5.89
CA GLN A 211 9.31 13.37 -5.96
C GLN A 211 8.52 12.18 -5.39
N PRO A 212 8.32 12.11 -4.06
CA PRO A 212 7.43 11.10 -3.49
C PRO A 212 5.98 11.34 -3.94
N GLN A 213 5.17 10.29 -3.92
CA GLN A 213 3.77 10.34 -4.34
C GLN A 213 2.92 11.28 -3.45
N VAL A 214 3.36 11.54 -2.21
CA VAL A 214 2.76 12.57 -1.35
C VAL A 214 3.78 13.53 -0.77
N GLY A 215 3.52 14.83 -0.94
CA GLY A 215 4.33 15.92 -0.41
C GLY A 215 5.70 16.01 -1.07
N THR A 216 6.72 16.39 -0.31
CA THR A 216 8.11 16.54 -0.79
C THR A 216 9.03 15.50 -0.16
N ARG A 217 10.18 15.24 -0.78
CA ARG A 217 11.24 14.39 -0.20
C ARG A 217 11.58 14.85 1.22
N MET A 218 11.83 13.89 2.12
CA MET A 218 12.35 14.18 3.46
C MET A 218 13.81 14.65 3.36
N ARG A 219 14.15 15.68 4.14
CA ARG A 219 15.30 16.57 3.90
C ARG A 219 15.27 17.21 2.49
N PRO A 220 14.29 18.09 2.24
CA PRO A 220 14.05 18.63 0.89
C PRO A 220 15.19 19.50 0.35
N THR A 221 16.03 20.08 1.22
CA THR A 221 17.13 20.98 0.83
C THR A 221 18.47 20.26 0.72
N ASN A 222 18.60 19.07 1.31
CA ASN A 222 19.80 18.27 1.28
C ASN A 222 19.41 16.80 1.35
N ALA A 223 19.51 16.07 0.23
CA ALA A 223 19.25 14.64 0.24
C ALA A 223 20.14 13.93 1.28
N MET A 224 19.60 12.89 1.91
CA MET A 224 20.35 12.04 2.82
C MET A 224 21.48 11.32 2.05
N ALA A 225 22.58 10.94 2.70
CA ALA A 225 23.66 10.25 1.99
C ALA A 225 23.18 8.93 1.37
N LEU A 226 23.67 8.57 0.18
CA LEU A 226 23.25 7.33 -0.50
C LEU A 226 23.51 6.08 0.35
N THR A 227 24.58 6.09 1.15
CA THR A 227 24.92 5.02 2.10
C THR A 227 23.87 4.87 3.20
N ASP A 228 23.35 5.97 3.74
CA ASP A 228 22.29 5.94 4.76
C ASP A 228 20.97 5.49 4.16
N GLN A 229 20.67 5.91 2.91
CA GLN A 229 19.49 5.45 2.19
C GLN A 229 19.55 3.94 1.93
N ALA A 230 20.71 3.45 1.49
CA ALA A 230 20.96 2.02 1.29
C ALA A 230 20.87 1.23 2.60
N LEU A 231 21.36 1.77 3.71
CA LEU A 231 21.25 1.08 5.00
C LEU A 231 19.79 0.97 5.48
N ILE A 232 18.96 1.99 5.24
CA ILE A 232 17.52 1.93 5.49
C ILE A 232 16.84 0.89 4.58
N ARG A 233 17.18 0.87 3.28
CA ARG A 233 16.70 -0.17 2.33
C ARG A 233 17.01 -1.56 2.87
N ASP A 234 18.26 -1.80 3.23
CA ASP A 234 18.74 -3.11 3.65
C ASP A 234 18.11 -3.55 4.98
N TRP A 235 17.91 -2.61 5.92
CA TRP A 235 17.14 -2.86 7.14
C TRP A 235 15.71 -3.30 6.83
N ILE A 236 15.00 -2.59 5.94
CA ILE A 236 13.61 -2.94 5.60
C ILE A 236 13.52 -4.34 4.99
N VAL A 237 14.41 -4.70 4.08
CA VAL A 237 14.48 -6.03 3.46
C VAL A 237 14.63 -7.13 4.52
N GLN A 238 15.41 -6.87 5.56
CA GLN A 238 15.73 -7.84 6.61
C GLN A 238 14.66 -7.98 7.69
N LEU A 239 13.62 -7.12 7.72
CA LEU A 239 12.53 -7.22 8.69
C LEU A 239 11.60 -8.43 8.46
N ASP A 240 11.65 -9.08 7.30
CA ASP A 240 10.94 -10.32 7.05
C ASP A 240 11.85 -11.53 7.27
N LEU A 241 11.54 -12.32 8.31
CA LEU A 241 12.25 -13.56 8.69
C LEU A 241 12.26 -14.60 7.57
N SER A 242 11.24 -14.63 6.71
CA SER A 242 11.21 -15.51 5.54
C SER A 242 12.23 -15.06 4.48
N CYS A 243 12.46 -13.76 4.37
CA CYS A 243 13.46 -13.18 3.48
C CYS A 243 14.88 -13.42 4.03
N LEU A 244 15.11 -13.30 5.34
CA LEU A 244 16.40 -13.64 5.97
C LEU A 244 16.83 -15.10 5.72
N LEU A 245 15.90 -16.05 5.85
CA LEU A 245 16.15 -17.48 5.57
C LEU A 245 16.45 -17.74 4.08
N ASN A 246 15.76 -17.04 3.18
CA ASN A 246 15.93 -17.17 1.74
C ASN A 246 17.28 -16.58 1.27
N LEU A 247 17.64 -15.40 1.80
CA LEU A 247 18.92 -14.74 1.59
C LEU A 247 20.10 -15.60 2.07
N GLN A 248 19.95 -16.29 3.21
CA GLN A 248 20.97 -17.22 3.72
C GLN A 248 21.05 -18.55 2.96
N GLN A 249 19.95 -19.04 2.38
CA GLN A 249 19.91 -20.32 1.64
C GLN A 249 20.40 -20.19 0.20
N ASN A 250 19.95 -19.16 -0.53
CA ASN A 250 20.26 -19.02 -1.96
C ASN A 250 21.63 -18.40 -2.23
N TYR A 251 22.24 -17.81 -1.19
CA TYR A 251 23.57 -17.25 -1.26
C TYR A 251 24.31 -17.68 0.01
N PRO A 252 25.07 -18.79 0.00
CA PRO A 252 25.83 -19.26 1.16
C PRO A 252 27.22 -18.60 1.27
N PHE A 253 27.65 -17.82 0.25
CA PHE A 253 28.95 -17.14 0.16
C PHE A 253 28.79 -15.63 -0.10
N TRP A 254 28.13 -14.94 0.82
CA TRP A 254 27.84 -13.48 0.77
C TRP A 254 29.01 -12.51 0.60
N PRO A 255 30.33 -12.84 0.68
CA PRO A 255 31.34 -11.81 0.45
C PRO A 255 31.85 -11.70 -1.01
N SER A 256 31.24 -12.34 -2.03
CA SER A 256 31.90 -12.41 -3.36
C SER A 256 31.05 -12.39 -4.65
N MET A 257 29.84 -11.81 -4.70
CA MET A 257 29.04 -11.77 -5.94
C MET A 257 28.82 -10.36 -6.53
N ASP A 258 28.76 -10.31 -7.87
CA ASP A 258 28.73 -9.10 -8.72
C ASP A 258 27.30 -8.56 -8.98
N MET A 259 27.21 -7.25 -9.22
CA MET A 259 26.00 -6.42 -9.09
C MET A 259 24.84 -6.65 -10.10
N LEU A 260 24.98 -7.53 -11.10
CA LEU A 260 23.90 -7.76 -12.09
C LEU A 260 22.78 -8.69 -11.59
N ASP A 261 23.01 -9.40 -10.47
CA ASP A 261 22.04 -10.34 -9.89
C ASP A 261 21.15 -9.72 -8.78
N LEU A 262 21.39 -8.47 -8.39
CA LEU A 262 20.73 -7.80 -7.25
C LEU A 262 19.51 -6.94 -7.62
N VAL A 263 19.24 -6.77 -8.92
CA VAL A 263 18.12 -5.99 -9.44
C VAL A 263 16.72 -6.57 -9.10
N PRO A 264 16.52 -7.87 -8.81
CA PRO A 264 15.19 -8.41 -8.50
C PRO A 264 14.99 -8.86 -7.04
N LEU A 265 15.67 -8.28 -6.04
CA LEU A 265 15.39 -8.62 -4.63
C LEU A 265 14.08 -7.97 -4.13
N THR A 266 12.98 -8.24 -4.82
CA THR A 266 11.66 -8.30 -4.21
C THR A 266 11.54 -9.70 -3.61
N CYS A 267 11.37 -9.82 -2.28
CA CYS A 267 10.98 -11.10 -1.70
C CYS A 267 9.63 -11.50 -2.38
N PRO A 268 9.50 -12.69 -2.98
CA PRO A 268 8.24 -13.13 -3.59
C PRO A 268 7.12 -13.24 -2.55
#